data_AF-A0AA51E0T1-F1
#
_entry.id   AF-A0AA51E0T1-F1
#
_cell.length_a   1.000
_cell.length_b   1.000
_cell.length_c   1.000
_cell.angle_alpha   90.00
_cell.angle_beta   90.00
_cell.angle_gamma   90.00
#
_symmetry.space_group_name_H-M   'P 1'
#
loop_
_entity.id
_entity.type
_entity.pdbx_description
1 polymer ?
#
loop_
_entity_poly.entity_id
_entity_poly.type
_entity_poly.pdbx_seq_one_letter_code
_entity_poly.pdbx_strand_id
1 'polypeptide(L)'
;MNADDKQILGILRSIEQIENMIRKQNTVNMELINDIHDAILEINEAVFSTEKINNNNALKYIDSLGADDKNLELFIIEVDKWRNLIIQTVKRRFDLPSSVDREFYKIMDYVTVTDYTDMVANCITNLINIRSVNEDYYQQLKHFYGITKDFWGSLNMEMNDFDVFEQRCRALKDHQEDFIWLYERLEDYRSKMVLSGILRNWLYFDLSILFQIKENNFADYFDMDLVTCNENEVFVDIGAYNGDSAKSFIETYGHYKKIYCYEITEESVSKCHDTLSAYDNIVIRNKGVGAENKTMYFHKFGLSGSSNMVKEKGEIPVDIVSIDNDITEKVTFIKMDIEGAEQEALKGCKKHIMNEHPKLTICTYHNNEDIWKIPRMIEEMDPNYHFYMRYNGSQLGPTEYVLFAL
;
A
#
# COMPACT_ATOMS: atom_id res chain seq x y z
N MET A 1 -5.87 14.44 -23.52
CA MET A 1 -7.20 14.40 -22.91
C MET A 1 -7.90 13.22 -23.54
N ASN A 2 -8.26 12.21 -22.74
CA ASN A 2 -8.99 11.04 -23.25
C ASN A 2 -10.42 11.45 -23.65
N ALA A 3 -11.20 10.51 -24.19
CA ALA A 3 -12.57 10.81 -24.63
C ALA A 3 -13.46 11.23 -23.45
N ASP A 4 -13.29 10.57 -22.30
CA ASP A 4 -14.10 10.78 -21.10
C ASP A 4 -13.88 12.18 -20.50
N ASP A 5 -12.63 12.61 -20.36
CA ASP A 5 -12.26 13.96 -19.88
C ASP A 5 -12.82 15.05 -20.81
N LYS A 6 -12.82 14.83 -22.13
CA LYS A 6 -13.42 15.75 -23.10
C LYS A 6 -14.93 15.85 -22.92
N GLN A 7 -15.58 14.72 -22.68
CA GLN A 7 -17.02 14.66 -22.41
C GLN A 7 -17.34 15.40 -21.12
N ILE A 8 -16.61 15.17 -20.03
CA ILE A 8 -16.77 15.86 -18.75
C ILE A 8 -16.65 17.38 -18.93
N LEU A 9 -15.59 17.87 -19.59
CA LEU A 9 -15.44 19.31 -19.84
C LEU A 9 -16.56 19.88 -20.72
N GLY A 10 -17.15 19.07 -21.61
CA GLY A 10 -18.34 19.43 -22.38
C GLY A 10 -19.56 19.64 -21.49
N ILE A 11 -19.84 18.69 -20.60
CA ILE A 11 -20.95 18.76 -19.64
C ILE A 11 -20.79 19.97 -18.71
N LEU A 12 -19.58 20.23 -18.21
CA LEU A 12 -19.32 21.40 -17.34
C LEU A 12 -19.63 22.75 -18.03
N ARG A 13 -19.41 22.86 -19.35
CA ARG A 13 -19.79 24.06 -20.12
C ARG A 13 -21.31 24.20 -20.25
N SER A 14 -22.03 23.08 -20.39
CA SER A 14 -23.50 23.10 -20.38
C SER A 14 -24.03 23.55 -19.03
N ILE A 15 -23.44 23.08 -17.92
CA ILE A 15 -23.80 23.51 -16.56
C ILE A 15 -23.58 25.03 -16.40
N GLU A 16 -22.44 25.55 -16.85
CA GLU A 16 -22.17 27.00 -16.82
C GLU A 16 -23.21 27.81 -17.63
N GLN A 17 -23.68 27.29 -18.76
CA GLN A 17 -24.76 27.93 -19.53
C GLN A 17 -26.08 27.94 -18.76
N ILE A 18 -26.44 26.83 -18.11
CA ILE A 18 -27.64 26.72 -17.29
C ILE A 18 -27.57 27.68 -16.09
N GLU A 19 -26.44 27.74 -15.39
CA GLU A 19 -26.24 28.71 -14.30
C GLU A 19 -26.45 30.16 -14.76
N ASN A 20 -25.89 30.52 -15.92
CA ASN A 20 -26.06 31.85 -16.50
C ASN A 20 -27.52 32.14 -16.87
N MET A 21 -28.29 31.13 -17.27
CA MET A 21 -29.73 31.28 -17.51
C MET A 21 -30.49 31.49 -16.19
N ILE A 22 -30.21 30.71 -15.16
CA ILE A 22 -30.82 30.83 -13.83
C ILE A 22 -30.55 32.23 -13.25
N ARG A 23 -29.30 32.70 -13.30
CA ARG A 23 -28.90 34.05 -12.85
C ARG A 23 -29.62 35.18 -13.59
N LYS A 24 -29.97 34.98 -14.87
CA LYS A 24 -30.68 35.99 -15.69
C LYS A 24 -32.19 35.99 -15.48
N GLN A 25 -32.78 34.83 -15.23
CA GLN A 25 -34.24 34.68 -15.08
C GLN A 25 -34.72 35.03 -13.67
N ASN A 26 -33.84 34.95 -12.66
CA ASN A 26 -34.13 35.28 -11.26
C ASN A 26 -35.35 34.52 -10.68
N THR A 27 -35.64 33.34 -11.24
CA THR A 27 -36.72 32.43 -10.84
C THR A 27 -36.19 31.00 -10.79
N VAL A 28 -36.58 30.25 -9.76
CA VAL A 28 -36.21 28.85 -9.56
C VAL A 28 -36.88 27.97 -10.63
N ASN A 29 -36.11 27.49 -11.61
CA ASN A 29 -36.57 26.45 -12.54
C ASN A 29 -36.08 25.09 -12.04
N MET A 30 -36.99 24.33 -11.41
CA MET A 30 -36.65 23.03 -10.82
C MET A 30 -36.20 21.98 -11.83
N GLU A 31 -36.62 22.06 -13.09
CA GLU A 31 -36.16 21.14 -14.15
C GLU A 31 -34.66 21.35 -14.40
N LEU A 32 -34.24 22.60 -14.58
CA LEU A 32 -32.82 22.95 -14.79
C LEU A 32 -31.95 22.66 -13.54
N ILE A 33 -32.52 22.80 -12.34
CA ILE A 33 -31.83 22.45 -11.10
C ILE A 33 -31.61 20.93 -11.00
N ASN A 34 -32.63 20.14 -11.37
CA ASN A 34 -32.51 18.68 -11.39
C ASN A 34 -31.52 18.23 -12.47
N ASP A 35 -31.47 18.88 -13.64
CA ASP A 35 -30.44 18.60 -14.65
C ASP A 35 -29.02 18.83 -14.11
N ILE A 36 -28.82 19.92 -13.34
CA ILE A 36 -27.53 20.19 -12.67
C ILE A 36 -27.24 19.13 -11.61
N HIS A 37 -28.24 18.74 -10.81
CA HIS A 37 -28.11 17.70 -9.79
C HIS A 37 -27.62 16.38 -10.39
N ASP A 38 -28.31 15.89 -11.42
CA ASP A 38 -27.99 14.60 -12.03
C ASP A 38 -26.61 14.64 -12.70
N ALA A 39 -26.27 15.76 -13.36
CA ALA A 39 -24.94 15.97 -13.93
C ALA A 39 -23.83 16.02 -12.86
N ILE A 40 -24.11 16.57 -11.67
CA ILE A 40 -23.17 16.54 -10.54
C ILE A 40 -22.88 15.10 -10.13
N LEU A 41 -23.91 14.28 -9.94
CA LEU A 41 -23.75 12.88 -9.51
C LEU A 41 -22.97 12.09 -10.57
N GLU A 42 -23.35 12.20 -11.85
CA GLU A 42 -22.69 11.53 -12.97
C GLU A 42 -21.20 11.90 -13.07
N ILE A 43 -20.89 13.20 -13.00
CA ILE A 43 -19.51 13.68 -13.08
C ILE A 43 -18.70 13.26 -11.85
N ASN A 44 -19.27 13.32 -10.65
CA ASN A 44 -18.58 12.87 -9.45
C ASN A 44 -18.21 11.39 -9.57
N GLU A 45 -19.14 10.54 -9.98
CA GLU A 45 -18.89 9.12 -10.19
C GLU A 45 -17.82 8.89 -11.25
N ALA A 46 -17.89 9.60 -12.38
CA ALA A 46 -16.90 9.46 -13.45
C ALA A 46 -15.48 9.95 -13.07
N VAL A 47 -15.37 11.01 -12.27
CA VAL A 47 -14.09 11.64 -11.91
C VAL A 47 -13.47 11.03 -10.67
N PHE A 48 -14.29 10.67 -9.68
CA PHE A 48 -13.85 10.26 -8.36
C PHE A 48 -14.29 8.84 -7.98
N SER A 49 -15.07 8.13 -8.79
CA SER A 49 -15.64 6.81 -8.42
C SER A 49 -16.51 6.86 -7.16
N THR A 50 -17.18 8.01 -6.96
CA THR A 50 -18.20 8.21 -5.93
C THR A 50 -19.14 9.32 -6.37
N GLU A 51 -20.45 9.15 -6.17
CA GLU A 51 -21.43 10.22 -6.37
C GLU A 51 -21.32 11.32 -5.29
N LYS A 52 -20.91 10.95 -4.07
CA LYS A 52 -20.84 11.82 -2.90
C LYS A 52 -19.41 12.28 -2.64
N ILE A 53 -19.22 13.59 -2.56
CA ILE A 53 -17.94 14.20 -2.20
C ILE A 53 -18.11 15.24 -1.09
N ASN A 54 -17.19 15.26 -0.13
CA ASN A 54 -17.25 16.08 1.08
C ASN A 54 -17.34 17.59 0.80
N ASN A 55 -16.70 18.04 -0.28
CA ASN A 55 -16.56 19.45 -0.63
C ASN A 55 -17.64 19.95 -1.61
N ASN A 56 -18.66 19.14 -1.91
CA ASN A 56 -19.80 19.59 -2.72
C ASN A 56 -21.03 19.80 -1.83
N ASN A 57 -21.25 21.05 -1.41
CA ASN A 57 -22.47 21.40 -0.66
C ASN A 57 -23.64 21.78 -1.56
N ALA A 58 -23.48 21.82 -2.89
CA ALA A 58 -24.57 22.22 -3.79
C ALA A 58 -25.80 21.32 -3.58
N LEU A 59 -25.56 20.02 -3.43
CA LEU A 59 -26.62 19.04 -3.20
C LEU A 59 -27.42 19.29 -1.90
N LYS A 60 -26.81 19.92 -0.87
CA LYS A 60 -27.48 20.22 0.41
C LYS A 60 -28.53 21.31 0.30
N TYR A 61 -28.39 22.20 -0.69
CA TYR A 61 -29.29 23.34 -0.84
C TYR A 61 -30.52 23.01 -1.68
N ILE A 62 -30.47 21.95 -2.51
CA ILE A 62 -31.51 21.60 -3.49
C ILE A 62 -32.90 21.48 -2.86
N ASP A 63 -33.02 20.73 -1.76
CA ASP A 63 -34.29 20.53 -1.07
C ASP A 63 -34.88 21.83 -0.47
N SER A 64 -34.06 22.87 -0.32
CA SER A 64 -34.42 24.16 0.29
C SER A 64 -34.57 25.31 -0.73
N LEU A 65 -34.41 25.05 -2.03
CA LEU A 65 -34.42 26.07 -3.09
C LEU A 65 -35.79 26.72 -3.30
N GLY A 66 -36.89 26.04 -2.96
CA GLY A 66 -38.25 26.59 -3.07
C GLY A 66 -38.68 27.53 -1.94
N ALA A 67 -37.81 27.78 -0.95
CA ALA A 67 -38.18 28.47 0.30
C ALA A 67 -37.58 29.88 0.47
N ASP A 68 -36.47 30.21 -0.18
CA ASP A 68 -35.74 31.48 -0.01
C ASP A 68 -34.83 31.76 -1.23
N ASP A 69 -34.90 32.96 -1.81
CA ASP A 69 -34.01 33.42 -2.90
C ASP A 69 -32.52 33.33 -2.52
N LYS A 70 -32.21 33.45 -1.22
CA LYS A 70 -30.86 33.32 -0.69
C LYS A 70 -30.28 31.90 -0.86
N ASN A 71 -31.13 30.86 -0.83
CA ASN A 71 -30.68 29.48 -1.03
C ASN A 71 -30.31 29.22 -2.48
N LEU A 72 -30.99 29.88 -3.43
CA LEU A 72 -30.63 29.81 -4.85
C LEU A 72 -29.25 30.42 -5.10
N GLU A 73 -28.96 31.57 -4.50
CA GLU A 73 -27.64 32.20 -4.61
C GLU A 73 -26.54 31.30 -4.02
N LEU A 74 -26.77 30.72 -2.83
CA LEU A 74 -25.83 29.79 -2.19
C LEU A 74 -25.62 28.52 -3.02
N PHE A 75 -26.69 27.94 -3.58
CA PHE A 75 -26.60 26.80 -4.47
C PHE A 75 -25.68 27.09 -5.65
N ILE A 76 -25.89 28.20 -6.37
CA ILE A 76 -25.06 28.52 -7.54
C ILE A 76 -23.59 28.76 -7.14
N ILE A 77 -23.33 29.37 -5.98
CA ILE A 77 -21.96 29.54 -5.46
C ILE A 77 -21.30 28.17 -5.23
N GLU A 78 -22.01 27.21 -4.62
CA GLU A 78 -21.46 25.88 -4.38
C GLU A 78 -21.29 25.07 -5.67
N VAL A 79 -22.18 25.19 -6.66
CA VAL A 79 -22.00 24.57 -7.98
C VAL A 79 -20.76 25.15 -8.68
N ASP A 80 -20.52 26.46 -8.60
CA ASP A 80 -19.31 27.06 -9.18
C ASP A 80 -18.03 26.56 -8.50
N LYS A 81 -18.02 26.47 -7.16
CA LYS A 81 -16.89 25.86 -6.42
C LYS A 81 -16.65 24.41 -6.85
N TRP A 82 -17.71 23.61 -6.94
CA TRP A 82 -17.64 22.23 -7.40
C TRP A 82 -17.11 22.13 -8.82
N ARG A 83 -17.62 22.92 -9.77
CA ARG A 83 -17.13 22.94 -11.15
C ARG A 83 -15.64 23.27 -11.20
N ASN A 84 -15.20 24.28 -10.44
CA ASN A 84 -13.80 24.67 -10.38
C ASN A 84 -12.91 23.52 -9.86
N LEU A 85 -13.36 22.79 -8.84
CA LEU A 85 -12.70 21.57 -8.36
C LEU A 85 -12.57 20.53 -9.49
N ILE A 86 -13.65 20.20 -10.19
CA ILE A 86 -13.60 19.21 -11.30
C ILE A 86 -12.64 19.66 -12.40
N ILE A 87 -12.70 20.94 -12.81
CA ILE A 87 -11.82 21.48 -13.86
C ILE A 87 -10.36 21.36 -13.44
N GLN A 88 -10.01 21.72 -12.21
CA GLN A 88 -8.65 21.62 -11.70
C GLN A 88 -8.18 20.17 -11.64
N THR A 89 -9.01 19.25 -11.15
CA THR A 89 -8.71 17.82 -11.09
C THR A 89 -8.44 17.23 -12.47
N VAL A 90 -9.36 17.44 -13.43
CA VAL A 90 -9.23 16.90 -14.79
C VAL A 90 -8.01 17.48 -15.50
N LYS A 91 -7.75 18.79 -15.36
CA LYS A 91 -6.56 19.43 -15.94
C LYS A 91 -5.27 18.87 -15.35
N ARG A 92 -5.17 18.77 -14.02
CA ARG A 92 -3.99 18.22 -13.35
C ARG A 92 -3.69 16.80 -13.82
N ARG A 93 -4.72 15.96 -13.98
CA ARG A 93 -4.54 14.58 -14.48
C ARG A 93 -4.12 14.53 -15.95
N PHE A 94 -4.54 15.49 -16.76
CA PHE A 94 -4.15 15.56 -18.17
C PHE A 94 -2.64 15.78 -18.35
N ASP A 95 -2.04 16.58 -17.47
CA ASP A 95 -0.61 16.90 -17.54
C ASP A 95 0.30 15.80 -16.98
N LEU A 96 -0.27 14.70 -16.46
CA LEU A 96 0.50 13.58 -15.92
C LEU A 96 1.16 12.72 -17.02
N PRO A 97 2.43 12.30 -16.80
CA PRO A 97 3.27 11.76 -17.86
C PRO A 97 2.86 10.36 -18.33
N SER A 98 2.26 9.54 -17.47
CA SER A 98 1.86 8.18 -17.83
C SER A 98 0.42 7.84 -17.41
N SER A 99 -0.09 6.72 -17.93
CA SER A 99 -1.38 6.16 -17.48
C SER A 99 -1.36 5.75 -16.01
N VAL A 100 -0.22 5.27 -15.51
CA VAL A 100 -0.08 4.82 -14.13
C VAL A 100 -0.12 5.99 -13.17
N ASP A 101 0.48 7.13 -13.52
CA ASP A 101 0.36 8.36 -12.71
C ASP A 101 -1.11 8.80 -12.66
N ARG A 102 -1.84 8.73 -13.77
CA ARG A 102 -3.27 9.05 -13.80
C ARG A 102 -4.08 8.12 -12.91
N GLU A 103 -3.83 6.82 -12.94
CA GLU A 103 -4.55 5.86 -12.09
C GLU A 103 -4.21 6.04 -10.61
N PHE A 104 -2.95 6.31 -10.27
CA PHE A 104 -2.56 6.61 -8.89
C PHE A 104 -3.28 7.85 -8.36
N TYR A 105 -3.20 8.98 -9.07
CA TYR A 105 -3.85 10.21 -8.60
C TYR A 105 -5.38 10.14 -8.66
N LYS A 106 -5.98 9.27 -9.49
CA LYS A 106 -7.42 8.96 -9.37
C LYS A 106 -7.76 8.37 -8.01
N ILE A 107 -6.96 7.40 -7.53
CA ILE A 107 -7.13 6.81 -6.20
C ILE A 107 -6.92 7.89 -5.13
N MET A 108 -5.88 8.69 -5.22
CA MET A 108 -5.63 9.76 -4.24
C MET A 108 -6.73 10.83 -4.24
N ASP A 109 -7.32 11.15 -5.39
CA ASP A 109 -8.42 12.08 -5.46
C ASP A 109 -9.68 11.52 -4.81
N TYR A 110 -10.01 10.25 -5.07
CA TYR A 110 -11.09 9.54 -4.36
C TYR A 110 -10.86 9.58 -2.85
N VAL A 111 -9.65 9.22 -2.40
CA VAL A 111 -9.27 9.29 -0.98
C VAL A 111 -9.40 10.73 -0.47
N THR A 112 -9.07 11.76 -1.25
CA THR A 112 -9.20 13.16 -0.81
C THR A 112 -10.65 13.54 -0.56
N VAL A 113 -11.54 13.23 -1.52
CA VAL A 113 -12.86 13.84 -1.58
C VAL A 113 -13.97 13.03 -0.91
N THR A 114 -13.77 11.72 -0.69
CA THR A 114 -14.78 10.83 -0.09
C THR A 114 -14.67 10.81 1.44
N ASP A 115 -15.77 10.74 2.19
CA ASP A 115 -15.71 10.55 3.65
C ASP A 115 -15.15 9.17 4.01
N TYR A 116 -14.50 9.03 5.17
CA TYR A 116 -14.01 7.74 5.67
C TYR A 116 -15.14 6.68 5.72
N THR A 117 -16.31 7.06 6.23
CA THR A 117 -17.46 6.14 6.36
C THR A 117 -18.00 5.71 4.99
N ASP A 118 -18.05 6.62 4.03
CA ASP A 118 -18.44 6.32 2.65
C ASP A 118 -17.38 5.44 1.95
N MET A 119 -16.09 5.64 2.20
CA MET A 119 -15.04 4.75 1.67
C MET A 119 -15.22 3.30 2.13
N VAL A 120 -15.45 3.11 3.43
CA VAL A 120 -15.72 1.77 3.99
C VAL A 120 -17.00 1.19 3.39
N ALA A 121 -18.07 1.98 3.28
CA ALA A 121 -19.34 1.55 2.67
C ALA A 121 -19.17 1.14 1.18
N ASN A 122 -18.35 1.86 0.42
CA ASN A 122 -18.03 1.52 -0.96
C ASN A 122 -17.25 0.20 -1.05
N CYS A 123 -16.27 -0.04 -0.17
CA CYS A 123 -15.56 -1.31 -0.09
C CYS A 123 -16.50 -2.48 0.22
N ILE A 124 -17.44 -2.30 1.16
CA ILE A 124 -18.47 -3.30 1.48
C ILE A 124 -19.38 -3.56 0.27
N THR A 125 -19.78 -2.51 -0.44
CA THR A 125 -20.59 -2.63 -1.66
C THR A 125 -19.85 -3.41 -2.76
N ASN A 126 -18.55 -3.15 -2.95
CA ASN A 126 -17.70 -3.92 -3.86
C ASN A 126 -17.66 -5.40 -3.46
N LEU A 127 -17.54 -5.71 -2.18
CA LEU A 127 -17.55 -7.09 -1.68
C LEU A 127 -18.90 -7.79 -1.91
N ILE A 128 -20.03 -7.09 -1.70
CA ILE A 128 -21.36 -7.60 -2.00
C ILE A 128 -21.51 -7.90 -3.50
N ASN A 129 -20.99 -7.03 -4.35
CA ASN A 129 -20.98 -7.23 -5.80
C ASN A 129 -20.09 -8.41 -6.20
N ILE A 130 -18.91 -8.56 -5.59
CA ILE A 130 -18.05 -9.73 -5.79
C ILE A 130 -18.80 -11.01 -5.43
N ARG A 131 -19.47 -11.03 -4.28
CA ARG A 131 -20.24 -12.19 -3.83
C ARG A 131 -21.38 -12.54 -4.79
N SER A 132 -22.10 -11.54 -5.30
CA SER A 132 -23.23 -11.77 -6.21
C SER A 132 -22.80 -12.29 -7.59
N VAL A 133 -21.62 -11.89 -8.06
CA VAL A 133 -21.06 -12.30 -9.35
C VAL A 133 -20.26 -13.61 -9.23
N ASN A 134 -19.54 -13.81 -8.13
CA ASN A 134 -18.64 -14.94 -7.90
C ASN A 134 -18.53 -15.29 -6.41
N GLU A 135 -19.48 -16.09 -5.92
CA GLU A 135 -19.56 -16.54 -4.52
C GLU A 135 -18.30 -17.34 -4.11
N ASP A 136 -17.72 -18.15 -5.00
CA ASP A 136 -16.51 -18.94 -4.70
C ASP A 136 -15.31 -18.03 -4.39
N TYR A 137 -15.15 -16.94 -5.15
CA TYR A 137 -14.11 -15.96 -4.89
C TYR A 137 -14.36 -15.22 -3.56
N TYR A 138 -15.60 -14.87 -3.25
CA TYR A 138 -15.95 -14.30 -1.94
C TYR A 138 -15.59 -15.25 -0.78
N GLN A 139 -15.91 -16.55 -0.89
CA GLN A 139 -15.57 -17.52 0.15
C GLN A 139 -14.05 -17.66 0.33
N GLN A 140 -13.30 -17.59 -0.76
CA GLN A 140 -11.83 -17.57 -0.74
C GLN A 140 -11.29 -16.33 -0.02
N LEU A 141 -11.81 -15.13 -0.32
CA LEU A 141 -11.45 -13.89 0.38
C LEU A 141 -11.74 -13.96 1.87
N LYS A 142 -12.94 -14.41 2.23
CA LYS A 142 -13.36 -14.58 3.63
C LYS A 142 -12.43 -15.55 4.37
N HIS A 143 -12.05 -16.66 3.74
CA HIS A 143 -11.11 -17.60 4.33
C HIS A 143 -9.72 -16.97 4.52
N PHE A 144 -9.19 -16.34 3.47
CA PHE A 144 -7.88 -15.69 3.47
C PHE A 144 -7.76 -14.65 4.58
N TYR A 145 -8.66 -13.65 4.60
CA TYR A 145 -8.65 -12.62 5.63
C TYR A 145 -9.07 -13.15 7.02
N GLY A 146 -9.72 -14.31 7.09
CA GLY A 146 -9.97 -15.01 8.35
C GLY A 146 -8.70 -15.59 8.99
N ILE A 147 -7.78 -16.11 8.18
CA ILE A 147 -6.51 -16.67 8.65
C ILE A 147 -5.39 -15.62 8.80
N THR A 148 -5.45 -14.52 8.05
CA THR A 148 -4.45 -13.44 8.10
C THR A 148 -4.90 -12.20 8.89
N LYS A 149 -5.97 -12.32 9.68
CA LYS A 149 -6.58 -11.20 10.41
C LYS A 149 -5.62 -10.44 11.33
N ASP A 150 -4.59 -11.12 11.84
CA ASP A 150 -3.61 -10.53 12.76
C ASP A 150 -2.67 -9.53 12.05
N PHE A 151 -2.59 -9.56 10.71
CA PHE A 151 -1.79 -8.64 9.90
C PHE A 151 -2.60 -7.45 9.38
N TRP A 152 -3.82 -7.69 8.88
CA TRP A 152 -4.58 -6.68 8.12
C TRP A 152 -5.98 -6.38 8.63
N GLY A 153 -6.45 -7.13 9.63
CA GLY A 153 -7.84 -7.11 10.07
C GLY A 153 -8.69 -8.23 9.48
N SER A 154 -9.80 -8.51 10.16
CA SER A 154 -10.75 -9.55 9.80
C SER A 154 -11.75 -9.13 8.71
N LEU A 155 -12.36 -10.15 8.09
CA LEU A 155 -13.44 -9.97 7.12
C LEU A 155 -14.52 -11.06 7.29
N ASN A 156 -15.71 -10.67 7.72
CA ASN A 156 -16.86 -11.56 7.86
C ASN A 156 -18.19 -10.78 7.72
N MET A 157 -18.81 -10.90 6.54
CA MET A 157 -20.06 -10.20 6.20
C MET A 157 -21.23 -10.64 7.10
N GLU A 158 -21.30 -11.90 7.52
CA GLU A 158 -22.39 -12.40 8.37
C GLU A 158 -22.34 -11.86 9.80
N MET A 159 -21.16 -11.43 10.25
CA MET A 159 -20.95 -10.82 11.57
C MET A 159 -20.86 -9.29 11.51
N ASN A 160 -21.02 -8.68 10.32
CA ASN A 160 -20.73 -7.26 10.07
C ASN A 160 -19.33 -6.85 10.53
N ASP A 161 -18.35 -7.73 10.30
CA ASP A 161 -16.95 -7.51 10.62
C ASP A 161 -16.18 -7.17 9.34
N PHE A 162 -15.76 -5.91 9.23
CA PHE A 162 -15.10 -5.35 8.06
C PHE A 162 -13.80 -4.64 8.45
N ASP A 163 -13.15 -5.11 9.50
CA ASP A 163 -11.96 -4.49 10.08
C ASP A 163 -10.85 -4.27 9.05
N VAL A 164 -10.67 -5.20 8.10
CA VAL A 164 -9.72 -5.01 6.98
C VAL A 164 -9.99 -3.75 6.15
N PHE A 165 -11.26 -3.41 5.90
CA PHE A 165 -11.63 -2.20 5.17
C PHE A 165 -11.44 -0.96 6.04
N GLU A 166 -11.82 -1.03 7.31
CA GLU A 166 -11.64 0.06 8.26
C GLU A 166 -10.16 0.44 8.39
N GLN A 167 -9.29 -0.54 8.60
CA GLN A 167 -7.85 -0.31 8.75
C GLN A 167 -7.22 0.26 7.48
N ARG A 168 -7.53 -0.28 6.30
CA ARG A 168 -6.98 0.19 5.02
C ARG A 168 -7.49 1.58 4.62
N CYS A 169 -8.80 1.83 4.80
CA CYS A 169 -9.37 3.16 4.55
C CYS A 169 -8.78 4.19 5.50
N ARG A 170 -8.56 3.83 6.77
CA ARG A 170 -7.91 4.68 7.76
C ARG A 170 -6.46 4.98 7.37
N ALA A 171 -5.69 3.96 6.99
CA ALA A 171 -4.31 4.15 6.53
C ALA A 171 -4.25 5.13 5.34
N LEU A 172 -5.11 4.94 4.32
CA LEU A 172 -5.18 5.85 3.17
C LEU A 172 -5.57 7.28 3.56
N LYS A 173 -6.54 7.43 4.47
CA LYS A 173 -7.03 8.75 4.90
C LYS A 173 -6.05 9.51 5.77
N ASP A 174 -5.47 8.84 6.76
CA ASP A 174 -4.62 9.46 7.76
C ASP A 174 -3.20 9.72 7.21
N HIS A 175 -2.78 8.96 6.19
CA HIS A 175 -1.42 9.00 5.61
C HIS A 175 -1.39 9.25 4.10
N GLN A 176 -2.40 9.92 3.55
CA GLN A 176 -2.49 10.22 2.12
C GLN A 176 -1.22 10.88 1.55
N GLU A 177 -0.67 11.87 2.26
CA GLU A 177 0.55 12.58 1.85
C GLU A 177 1.79 11.68 1.87
N ASP A 178 1.84 10.67 2.74
CA ASP A 178 2.94 9.71 2.78
C ASP A 178 2.88 8.75 1.58
N PHE A 179 1.68 8.33 1.15
CA PHE A 179 1.52 7.55 -0.07
C PHE A 179 1.88 8.36 -1.33
N ILE A 180 1.48 9.63 -1.40
CA ILE A 180 1.87 10.53 -2.49
C ILE A 180 3.39 10.71 -2.51
N TRP A 181 3.99 10.99 -1.35
CA TRP A 181 5.44 11.14 -1.22
C TRP A 181 6.18 9.89 -1.70
N LEU A 182 5.74 8.69 -1.27
CA LEU A 182 6.36 7.45 -1.71
C LEU A 182 6.25 7.30 -3.22
N TYR A 183 5.05 7.48 -3.79
CA TYR A 183 4.82 7.36 -5.22
C TYR A 183 5.72 8.28 -6.05
N GLU A 184 5.92 9.52 -5.60
CA GLU A 184 6.78 10.51 -6.25
C GLU A 184 8.26 10.17 -6.13
N ARG A 185 8.65 9.36 -5.13
CA ARG A 185 10.01 8.86 -4.90
C ARG A 185 10.31 7.51 -5.56
N LEU A 186 9.32 6.85 -6.14
CA LEU A 186 9.55 5.62 -6.89
C LEU A 186 10.19 5.94 -8.24
N GLU A 187 11.41 5.41 -8.42
CA GLU A 187 12.29 5.78 -9.54
C GLU A 187 11.92 5.13 -10.88
N ASP A 188 11.12 4.05 -10.86
CA ASP A 188 10.72 3.35 -12.08
C ASP A 188 9.20 3.15 -12.23
N TYR A 189 8.79 2.96 -13.48
CA TYR A 189 7.39 2.75 -13.86
C TYR A 189 6.79 1.48 -13.23
N ARG A 190 7.60 0.42 -13.05
CA ARG A 190 7.17 -0.87 -12.49
C ARG A 190 6.81 -0.75 -11.02
N SER A 191 7.58 0.00 -10.25
CA SER A 191 7.33 0.30 -8.85
C SER A 191 6.07 1.14 -8.68
N LYS A 192 5.90 2.17 -9.51
CA LYS A 192 4.67 2.98 -9.55
C LYS A 192 3.43 2.14 -9.86
N MET A 193 3.55 1.17 -10.78
CA MET A 193 2.49 0.21 -11.06
C MET A 193 2.18 -0.65 -9.84
N VAL A 194 3.20 -1.19 -9.17
CA VAL A 194 3.04 -2.03 -7.98
C VAL A 194 2.30 -1.28 -6.88
N LEU A 195 2.75 -0.08 -6.50
CA LEU A 195 2.08 0.72 -5.47
C LEU A 195 0.62 1.01 -5.85
N SER A 196 0.38 1.52 -7.07
CA SER A 196 -0.98 1.82 -7.53
C SER A 196 -1.88 0.58 -7.55
N GLY A 197 -1.34 -0.57 -7.96
CA GLY A 197 -2.07 -1.83 -8.02
C GLY A 197 -2.44 -2.38 -6.65
N ILE A 198 -1.54 -2.26 -5.67
CA ILE A 198 -1.80 -2.62 -4.27
C ILE A 198 -2.93 -1.75 -3.70
N LEU A 199 -2.86 -0.42 -3.86
CA LEU A 199 -3.89 0.49 -3.34
C LEU A 199 -5.25 0.28 -4.03
N ARG A 200 -5.23 -0.02 -5.34
CA ARG A 200 -6.45 -0.40 -6.08
C ARG A 200 -7.03 -1.71 -5.54
N ASN A 201 -6.20 -2.70 -5.26
CA ASN A 201 -6.69 -3.93 -4.63
C ASN A 201 -7.24 -3.67 -3.24
N TRP A 202 -6.64 -2.79 -2.43
CA TRP A 202 -7.15 -2.45 -1.10
C TRP A 202 -8.60 -1.93 -1.10
N LEU A 203 -8.97 -1.12 -2.10
CA LEU A 203 -10.30 -0.50 -2.20
C LEU A 203 -11.33 -1.38 -2.93
N TYR A 204 -10.89 -2.18 -3.91
CA TYR A 204 -11.79 -2.86 -4.84
C TYR A 204 -11.70 -4.40 -4.80
N PHE A 205 -10.72 -4.98 -4.09
CA PHE A 205 -10.42 -6.41 -4.13
C PHE A 205 -10.30 -6.99 -5.55
N ASP A 206 -9.77 -6.19 -6.46
CA ASP A 206 -9.51 -6.61 -7.84
C ASP A 206 -8.29 -7.56 -7.86
N LEU A 207 -8.49 -8.85 -8.19
CA LEU A 207 -7.37 -9.78 -8.38
C LEU A 207 -6.64 -9.56 -9.70
N SER A 208 -7.34 -9.07 -10.73
CA SER A 208 -6.77 -8.93 -12.06
C SER A 208 -5.58 -7.98 -12.07
N ILE A 209 -5.59 -6.97 -11.19
CA ILE A 209 -4.46 -6.04 -11.04
C ILE A 209 -3.26 -6.70 -10.38
N LEU A 210 -3.45 -7.64 -9.43
CA LEU A 210 -2.35 -8.36 -8.79
C LEU A 210 -1.58 -9.21 -9.81
N PHE A 211 -2.30 -9.86 -10.74
CA PHE A 211 -1.66 -10.59 -11.84
C PHE A 211 -0.86 -9.68 -12.78
N GLN A 212 -1.30 -8.43 -12.99
CA GLN A 212 -0.63 -7.49 -13.90
C GLN A 212 0.64 -6.89 -13.32
N ILE A 213 0.68 -6.66 -11.99
CA ILE A 213 1.84 -6.07 -11.31
C ILE A 213 2.87 -7.11 -10.86
N LYS A 214 2.57 -8.40 -11.06
CA LYS A 214 3.43 -9.50 -10.65
C LYS A 214 4.77 -9.51 -11.40
N GLU A 215 5.84 -9.66 -10.64
CA GLU A 215 7.17 -9.90 -11.13
C GLU A 215 7.29 -11.33 -11.70
N ASN A 216 7.89 -11.46 -12.89
CA ASN A 216 7.95 -12.73 -13.61
C ASN A 216 9.39 -13.12 -14.03
N ASN A 217 10.35 -12.21 -13.91
CA ASN A 217 11.72 -12.40 -14.37
C ASN A 217 12.69 -12.69 -13.22
N PHE A 218 12.42 -12.15 -12.03
CA PHE A 218 13.36 -12.15 -10.92
C PHE A 218 12.75 -12.80 -9.67
N ALA A 219 13.63 -13.27 -8.78
CA ALA A 219 13.24 -13.83 -7.49
C ALA A 219 12.82 -12.73 -6.50
N ASP A 220 12.13 -13.13 -5.44
CA ASP A 220 11.41 -12.25 -4.52
C ASP A 220 12.20 -11.01 -4.05
N TYR A 221 13.44 -11.23 -3.63
CA TYR A 221 14.32 -10.21 -3.04
C TYR A 221 15.45 -9.75 -3.97
N PHE A 222 15.57 -10.34 -5.16
CA PHE A 222 16.79 -10.22 -5.97
C PHE A 222 16.48 -9.84 -7.41
N ASP A 223 16.50 -8.55 -7.68
CA ASP A 223 16.28 -7.97 -9.00
C ASP A 223 17.61 -7.58 -9.64
N MET A 224 18.04 -8.33 -10.66
CA MET A 224 19.32 -8.10 -11.35
C MET A 224 19.35 -6.83 -12.21
N ASP A 225 18.20 -6.20 -12.50
CA ASP A 225 18.16 -4.90 -13.16
C ASP A 225 18.47 -3.75 -12.18
N LEU A 226 18.23 -3.96 -10.89
CA LEU A 226 18.41 -2.95 -9.84
C LEU A 226 19.68 -3.18 -9.02
N VAL A 227 19.99 -4.43 -8.71
CA VAL A 227 21.04 -4.80 -7.75
C VAL A 227 22.18 -5.50 -8.45
N THR A 228 23.39 -5.05 -8.15
CA THR A 228 24.62 -5.76 -8.51
C THR A 228 25.42 -6.06 -7.25
N CYS A 229 26.13 -7.18 -7.27
CA CYS A 229 26.89 -7.71 -6.15
C CYS A 229 28.31 -8.09 -6.58
N ASN A 230 29.25 -8.07 -5.64
CA ASN A 230 30.65 -8.45 -5.85
C ASN A 230 31.17 -9.30 -4.68
N GLU A 231 32.44 -9.70 -4.73
CA GLU A 231 33.06 -10.59 -3.74
C GLU A 231 33.17 -10.01 -2.32
N ASN A 232 32.93 -8.70 -2.15
CA ASN A 232 32.99 -8.02 -0.86
C ASN A 232 31.63 -7.92 -0.16
N GLU A 233 30.57 -8.52 -0.72
CA GLU A 233 29.23 -8.41 -0.15
C GLU A 233 29.11 -9.12 1.21
N VAL A 234 28.66 -8.37 2.21
CA VAL A 234 28.21 -8.90 3.50
C VAL A 234 26.68 -8.80 3.52
N PHE A 235 26.05 -9.94 3.25
CA PHE A 235 24.59 -10.07 3.18
C PHE A 235 24.02 -10.49 4.53
N VAL A 236 22.98 -9.80 4.99
CA VAL A 236 22.28 -10.06 6.24
C VAL A 236 20.83 -10.43 5.93
N ASP A 237 20.52 -11.71 6.07
CA ASP A 237 19.18 -12.28 5.89
C ASP A 237 18.45 -12.32 7.24
N ILE A 238 17.54 -11.38 7.44
CA ILE A 238 16.74 -11.25 8.66
C ILE A 238 15.37 -11.88 8.40
N GLY A 239 15.08 -12.96 9.13
CA GLY A 239 13.96 -13.84 8.80
C GLY A 239 14.36 -14.87 7.75
N ALA A 240 15.41 -15.64 8.04
CA ALA A 240 16.01 -16.57 7.09
C ALA A 240 15.18 -17.85 6.87
N TYR A 241 14.18 -18.12 7.72
CA TYR A 241 13.33 -19.30 7.67
C TYR A 241 14.11 -20.61 7.49
N ASN A 242 14.16 -21.17 6.28
CA ASN A 242 14.85 -22.43 5.99
C ASN A 242 16.19 -22.23 5.23
N GLY A 243 16.64 -20.99 5.06
CA GLY A 243 17.84 -20.60 4.31
C GLY A 243 17.61 -20.42 2.81
N ASP A 244 16.37 -20.50 2.33
CA ASP A 244 15.98 -20.31 0.94
C ASP A 244 16.39 -18.95 0.38
N SER A 245 16.20 -17.87 1.14
CA SER A 245 16.52 -16.53 0.69
C SER A 245 18.05 -16.33 0.54
N ALA A 246 18.84 -16.78 1.52
CA ALA A 246 20.30 -16.81 1.41
C ALA A 246 20.80 -17.70 0.27
N LYS A 247 20.18 -18.86 0.06
CA LYS A 247 20.52 -19.73 -1.08
C LYS A 247 20.20 -19.05 -2.41
N SER A 248 19.03 -18.43 -2.53
CA SER A 248 18.59 -17.69 -3.71
C SER A 248 19.51 -16.50 -4.01
N PHE A 249 20.01 -15.80 -2.98
CA PHE A 249 21.05 -14.78 -3.12
C PHE A 249 22.34 -15.35 -3.75
N ILE A 250 22.82 -16.49 -3.24
CA ILE A 250 24.02 -17.16 -3.76
C ILE A 250 23.80 -17.62 -5.20
N GLU A 251 22.65 -18.22 -5.51
CA GLU A 251 22.34 -18.70 -6.86
C GLU A 251 22.16 -17.55 -7.88
N THR A 252 21.67 -16.40 -7.42
CA THR A 252 21.47 -15.21 -8.26
C THR A 252 22.77 -14.46 -8.53
N TYR A 253 23.58 -14.22 -7.49
CA TYR A 253 24.75 -13.34 -7.61
C TYR A 253 26.10 -14.03 -7.52
N GLY A 254 26.20 -15.21 -6.90
CA GLY A 254 27.41 -16.03 -6.79
C GLY A 254 28.58 -15.43 -5.99
N HIS A 255 28.58 -14.12 -5.73
CA HIS A 255 29.69 -13.39 -5.15
C HIS A 255 29.32 -12.86 -3.77
N TYR A 256 30.07 -13.28 -2.75
CA TYR A 256 29.91 -12.78 -1.39
C TYR A 256 31.16 -12.99 -0.55
N LYS A 257 31.35 -12.09 0.41
CA LYS A 257 32.35 -12.21 1.46
C LYS A 257 31.81 -13.04 2.62
N LYS A 258 30.57 -12.77 3.03
CA LYS A 258 29.94 -13.41 4.18
C LYS A 258 28.42 -13.28 4.16
N ILE A 259 27.73 -14.28 4.69
CA ILE A 259 26.27 -14.24 4.89
C ILE A 259 25.96 -14.42 6.38
N TYR A 260 25.07 -13.60 6.90
CA TYR A 260 24.50 -13.74 8.24
C TYR A 260 23.00 -14.04 8.13
N CYS A 261 22.57 -15.20 8.65
CA CYS A 261 21.17 -15.59 8.69
C CYS A 261 20.64 -15.49 10.11
N TYR A 262 19.52 -14.80 10.31
CA TYR A 262 18.83 -14.67 11.59
C TYR A 262 17.47 -15.35 11.54
N GLU A 263 17.23 -16.23 12.50
CA GLU A 263 15.98 -16.97 12.65
C GLU A 263 15.73 -17.29 14.13
N ILE A 264 14.47 -17.23 14.57
CA ILE A 264 14.10 -17.32 15.99
C ILE A 264 13.81 -18.75 16.45
N THR A 265 13.49 -19.67 15.55
CA THR A 265 13.15 -21.05 15.92
C THR A 265 14.27 -22.05 15.64
N GLU A 266 14.57 -22.93 16.60
CA GLU A 266 15.58 -23.98 16.45
C GLU A 266 15.31 -24.90 15.24
N GLU A 267 14.04 -25.19 14.96
CA GLU A 267 13.63 -26.01 13.82
C GLU A 267 14.04 -25.38 12.47
N SER A 268 13.76 -24.09 12.31
CA SER A 268 14.08 -23.33 11.11
C SER A 268 15.58 -23.11 10.99
N VAL A 269 16.29 -22.83 12.10
CA VAL A 269 17.76 -22.79 12.15
C VAL A 269 18.39 -24.12 11.72
N SER A 270 17.85 -25.26 12.15
CA SER A 270 18.32 -26.57 11.69
C SER A 270 18.15 -26.72 10.18
N LYS A 271 17.01 -26.30 9.63
CA LYS A 271 16.77 -26.33 8.18
C LYS A 271 17.73 -25.39 7.44
N CYS A 272 18.00 -24.20 7.96
CA CYS A 272 19.03 -23.30 7.42
C CYS A 272 20.39 -23.98 7.33
N HIS A 273 20.81 -24.69 8.40
CA HIS A 273 22.08 -25.43 8.40
C HIS A 273 22.10 -26.51 7.31
N ASP A 274 21.02 -27.26 7.14
CA ASP A 274 20.92 -28.30 6.12
C ASP A 274 20.99 -27.69 4.71
N THR A 275 20.15 -26.67 4.43
CA THR A 275 20.07 -25.98 3.13
C THR A 275 21.40 -25.34 2.72
N LEU A 276 22.11 -24.75 3.69
CA LEU A 276 23.30 -23.94 3.43
C LEU A 276 24.63 -24.69 3.68
N SER A 277 24.57 -25.99 4.03
CA SER A 277 25.73 -26.82 4.39
C SER A 277 26.83 -26.90 3.33
N ALA A 278 26.48 -26.71 2.05
CA ALA A 278 27.41 -26.78 0.92
C ALA A 278 28.15 -25.46 0.64
N TYR A 279 27.85 -24.39 1.38
CA TYR A 279 28.37 -23.05 1.11
C TYR A 279 29.24 -22.56 2.27
N ASP A 280 30.35 -21.91 1.94
CA ASP A 280 31.30 -21.39 2.91
C ASP A 280 30.91 -20.00 3.41
N ASN A 281 31.51 -19.57 4.53
CA ASN A 281 31.37 -18.20 5.09
C ASN A 281 29.92 -17.78 5.42
N ILE A 282 29.13 -18.72 5.94
CA ILE A 282 27.77 -18.48 6.42
C ILE A 282 27.74 -18.57 7.94
N VAL A 283 27.10 -17.59 8.58
CA VAL A 283 26.87 -17.56 10.02
C VAL A 283 25.37 -17.56 10.28
N ILE A 284 24.85 -18.65 10.84
CA ILE A 284 23.44 -18.77 11.22
C ILE A 284 23.31 -18.46 12.72
N ARG A 285 22.40 -17.56 13.07
CA ARG A 285 22.17 -17.07 14.43
C ARG A 285 20.73 -17.37 14.83
N ASN A 286 20.56 -18.16 15.90
CA ASN A 286 19.26 -18.38 16.50
C ASN A 286 18.84 -17.19 17.37
N LYS A 287 18.50 -16.07 16.73
CA LYS A 287 18.17 -14.79 17.37
C LYS A 287 17.15 -14.05 16.51
N GLY A 288 16.30 -13.26 17.16
CA GLY A 288 15.49 -12.27 16.47
C GLY A 288 16.25 -10.95 16.34
N VAL A 289 15.75 -10.07 15.48
CA VAL A 289 16.34 -8.74 15.26
C VAL A 289 15.34 -7.67 15.68
N GLY A 290 15.82 -6.63 16.36
CA GLY A 290 15.00 -5.53 16.85
C GLY A 290 15.84 -4.30 17.19
N ALA A 291 15.19 -3.27 17.74
CA ALA A 291 15.84 -1.98 17.99
C ALA A 291 16.98 -2.04 19.01
N GLU A 292 16.89 -2.97 19.97
CA GLU A 292 17.84 -3.11 21.07
C GLU A 292 17.95 -4.58 21.50
N ASN A 293 19.03 -4.88 22.23
CA ASN A 293 19.25 -6.20 22.77
C ASN A 293 18.31 -6.45 23.94
N LYS A 294 17.44 -7.45 23.84
CA LYS A 294 16.49 -7.83 24.89
C LYS A 294 16.06 -9.29 24.73
N THR A 295 15.45 -9.85 25.75
CA THR A 295 14.78 -11.15 25.64
C THR A 295 13.30 -10.91 25.38
N MET A 296 12.78 -11.52 24.31
CA MET A 296 11.35 -11.61 24.03
C MET A 296 10.93 -13.08 24.12
N TYR A 297 9.66 -13.36 23.87
CA TYR A 297 9.12 -14.70 24.00
C TYR A 297 8.27 -15.11 22.81
N PHE A 298 8.39 -16.36 22.40
CA PHE A 298 7.60 -16.97 21.35
C PHE A 298 6.53 -17.89 21.96
N HIS A 299 5.35 -17.94 21.32
CA HIS A 299 4.29 -18.90 21.62
C HIS A 299 4.05 -19.80 20.40
N LYS A 300 4.34 -21.10 20.54
CA LYS A 300 4.14 -22.07 19.46
C LYS A 300 2.65 -22.43 19.33
N PHE A 301 1.89 -21.67 18.54
CA PHE A 301 0.54 -22.07 18.13
C PHE A 301 0.58 -22.73 16.74
N GLY A 302 0.29 -24.03 16.66
CA GLY A 302 0.04 -24.73 15.38
C GLY A 302 1.27 -25.31 14.66
N LEU A 303 1.00 -26.00 13.55
CA LEU A 303 1.94 -26.84 12.79
C LEU A 303 2.73 -26.11 11.67
N SER A 304 2.44 -24.84 11.39
CA SER A 304 3.07 -24.07 10.32
C SER A 304 4.12 -23.11 10.88
N GLY A 305 5.40 -23.44 10.73
CA GLY A 305 6.53 -22.64 11.23
C GLY A 305 6.89 -21.40 10.42
N SER A 306 6.01 -20.94 9.51
CA SER A 306 6.26 -19.84 8.56
C SER A 306 5.73 -18.48 9.00
N SER A 307 5.17 -18.35 10.21
CA SER A 307 4.56 -17.07 10.68
C SER A 307 4.81 -16.88 12.18
N ASN A 308 6.08 -16.93 12.58
CA ASN A 308 6.46 -16.89 13.99
C ASN A 308 6.66 -15.45 14.46
N MET A 309 5.80 -14.97 15.36
CA MET A 309 5.91 -13.64 15.98
C MET A 309 6.37 -13.73 17.45
N VAL A 310 7.20 -12.79 17.90
CA VAL A 310 7.63 -12.67 19.31
C VAL A 310 6.78 -11.65 20.08
N LYS A 311 6.60 -11.87 21.39
CA LYS A 311 5.83 -11.04 22.34
C LYS A 311 6.63 -10.78 23.61
N GLU A 312 6.22 -9.80 24.42
CA GLU A 312 6.92 -9.43 25.68
C GLU A 312 6.86 -10.51 26.77
N LYS A 313 5.87 -11.41 26.69
CA LYS A 313 5.67 -12.51 27.63
C LYS A 313 5.34 -13.77 26.86
N GLY A 314 5.82 -14.91 27.34
CA GLY A 314 5.52 -16.21 26.78
C GLY A 314 6.40 -17.31 27.37
N GLU A 315 6.46 -18.44 26.69
CA GLU A 315 7.05 -19.68 27.23
C GLU A 315 8.47 -19.91 26.76
N ILE A 316 8.74 -19.64 25.48
CA ILE A 316 10.05 -19.91 24.87
C ILE A 316 10.79 -18.58 24.75
N PRO A 317 11.88 -18.35 25.50
CA PRO A 317 12.66 -17.13 25.40
C PRO A 317 13.39 -17.09 24.04
N VAL A 318 13.43 -15.90 23.45
CA VAL A 318 14.14 -15.60 22.20
C VAL A 318 15.01 -14.37 22.44
N ASP A 319 16.30 -14.50 22.17
CA ASP A 319 17.21 -13.36 22.21
C ASP A 319 16.96 -12.47 20.99
N ILE A 320 16.63 -11.21 21.25
CA ILE A 320 16.54 -10.15 20.26
C ILE A 320 17.82 -9.33 20.31
N VAL A 321 18.40 -9.03 19.16
CA VAL A 321 19.60 -8.20 19.04
C VAL A 321 19.42 -7.09 18.01
N SER A 322 20.15 -5.99 18.18
CA SER A 322 20.33 -5.03 17.09
C SER A 322 21.50 -5.45 16.20
N ILE A 323 21.35 -5.30 14.89
CA ILE A 323 22.43 -5.60 13.93
C ILE A 323 23.64 -4.71 14.19
N ASP A 324 23.40 -3.43 14.51
CA ASP A 324 24.43 -2.45 14.89
C ASP A 324 25.35 -2.90 16.03
N ASN A 325 24.90 -3.83 16.89
CA ASN A 325 25.70 -4.38 17.99
C ASN A 325 26.25 -5.78 17.68
N ASP A 326 25.51 -6.59 16.93
CA ASP A 326 25.80 -8.02 16.72
C ASP A 326 26.71 -8.26 15.49
N ILE A 327 26.82 -7.30 14.57
CA ILE A 327 27.75 -7.30 13.44
C ILE A 327 28.68 -6.08 13.55
N THR A 328 29.99 -6.31 13.58
CA THR A 328 30.99 -5.23 13.71
C THR A 328 31.72 -4.92 12.40
N GLU A 329 31.57 -5.75 11.38
CA GLU A 329 32.10 -5.50 10.04
C GLU A 329 31.10 -4.73 9.19
N LYS A 330 31.59 -4.11 8.10
CA LYS A 330 30.74 -3.39 7.16
C LYS A 330 29.68 -4.32 6.56
N VAL A 331 28.41 -3.93 6.66
CA VAL A 331 27.26 -4.56 6.02
C VAL A 331 26.99 -3.86 4.69
N THR A 332 26.68 -4.63 3.64
CA THR A 332 26.49 -4.08 2.29
C THR A 332 25.13 -4.42 1.68
N PHE A 333 24.41 -5.37 2.29
CA PHE A 333 23.08 -5.77 1.85
C PHE A 333 22.30 -6.34 3.05
N ILE A 334 21.12 -5.80 3.35
CA ILE A 334 20.19 -6.32 4.35
C ILE A 334 18.86 -6.71 3.67
N LYS A 335 18.39 -7.92 3.92
CA LYS A 335 17.03 -8.38 3.61
C LYS A 335 16.23 -8.52 4.91
N MET A 336 14.96 -8.12 4.90
CA MET A 336 14.05 -8.29 6.03
C MET A 336 12.70 -8.84 5.61
N ASP A 337 12.29 -9.93 6.25
CA ASP A 337 10.97 -10.55 6.14
C ASP A 337 10.65 -11.25 7.47
N ILE A 338 10.03 -10.52 8.42
CA ILE A 338 9.94 -10.93 9.83
C ILE A 338 8.58 -10.66 10.46
N GLU A 339 7.52 -10.87 9.68
CA GLU A 339 6.15 -11.01 10.19
C GLU A 339 5.68 -9.83 11.05
N GLY A 340 6.03 -8.60 10.66
CA GLY A 340 5.57 -7.36 11.31
C GLY A 340 6.58 -6.70 12.26
N ALA A 341 7.77 -7.29 12.43
CA ALA A 341 8.85 -6.70 13.24
C ALA A 341 9.82 -5.79 12.46
N GLU A 342 9.55 -5.53 11.17
CA GLU A 342 10.46 -4.84 10.24
C GLU A 342 10.86 -3.45 10.74
N GLN A 343 9.91 -2.65 11.23
CA GLN A 343 10.20 -1.31 11.75
C GLN A 343 11.18 -1.35 12.94
N GLU A 344 11.01 -2.30 13.86
CA GLU A 344 11.91 -2.45 15.00
C GLU A 344 13.29 -2.97 14.59
N ALA A 345 13.35 -3.94 13.68
CA ALA A 345 14.62 -4.42 13.13
C ALA A 345 15.37 -3.32 12.38
N LEU A 346 14.66 -2.47 11.63
CA LEU A 346 15.24 -1.34 10.91
C LEU A 346 15.88 -0.32 11.87
N LYS A 347 15.22 -0.03 13.00
CA LYS A 347 15.83 0.80 14.07
C LYS A 347 17.12 0.18 14.61
N GLY A 348 17.20 -1.15 14.69
CA GLY A 348 18.39 -1.90 15.10
C GLY A 348 19.52 -1.94 14.07
N CYS A 349 19.26 -1.48 12.84
CA CYS A 349 20.24 -1.39 11.74
C CYS A 349 20.67 0.06 11.46
N LYS A 350 20.22 1.02 12.28
CA LYS A 350 20.33 2.45 11.99
C LYS A 350 21.77 2.89 11.73
N LYS A 351 22.76 2.45 12.51
CA LYS A 351 24.16 2.85 12.29
C LYS A 351 24.72 2.27 11.01
N HIS A 352 24.44 1.01 10.69
CA HIS A 352 24.85 0.45 9.40
C HIS A 352 24.21 1.21 8.23
N ILE A 353 22.90 1.48 8.31
CA ILE A 353 22.17 2.22 7.27
C ILE A 353 22.77 3.62 7.06
N MET A 354 22.97 4.38 8.13
CA MET A 354 23.49 5.76 8.08
C MET A 354 24.96 5.85 7.62
N ASN A 355 25.80 4.89 8.00
CA ASN A 355 27.25 5.01 7.79
C ASN A 355 27.77 4.23 6.59
N GLU A 356 27.02 3.22 6.13
CA GLU A 356 27.51 2.22 5.17
C GLU A 356 26.67 2.11 3.91
N HIS A 357 25.46 2.68 3.92
CA HIS A 357 24.51 2.68 2.81
C HIS A 357 24.31 1.27 2.19
N PRO A 358 23.97 0.24 3.00
CA PRO A 358 23.72 -1.10 2.48
C PRO A 358 22.48 -1.11 1.59
N LYS A 359 22.49 -1.96 0.56
CA LYS A 359 21.27 -2.25 -0.22
C LYS A 359 20.22 -2.85 0.72
N LEU A 360 18.98 -2.39 0.63
CA LEU A 360 17.88 -2.88 1.49
C LEU A 360 16.79 -3.53 0.63
N THR A 361 16.38 -4.74 1.00
CA THR A 361 15.21 -5.42 0.41
C THR A 361 14.27 -5.86 1.53
N ILE A 362 13.19 -5.11 1.72
CA ILE A 362 12.35 -5.22 2.91
C ILE A 362 10.91 -5.51 2.50
N CYS A 363 10.31 -6.57 3.04
CA CYS A 363 8.88 -6.82 2.93
C CYS A 363 8.11 -5.68 3.61
N THR A 364 7.13 -5.11 2.92
CA THR A 364 6.34 -3.98 3.46
C THR A 364 4.85 -4.30 3.58
N TYR A 365 4.53 -5.60 3.68
CA TYR A 365 3.16 -6.11 3.61
C TYR A 365 2.60 -6.63 4.94
N HIS A 366 3.38 -6.74 6.01
CA HIS A 366 2.89 -7.31 7.27
C HIS A 366 2.00 -6.36 8.08
N ASN A 367 2.12 -5.05 7.89
CA ASN A 367 1.18 -4.06 8.43
C ASN A 367 0.72 -3.08 7.35
N ASN A 368 -0.49 -2.53 7.51
CA ASN A 368 -1.04 -1.53 6.60
C ASN A 368 -0.22 -0.21 6.55
N GLU A 369 0.62 0.06 7.56
CA GLU A 369 1.50 1.24 7.59
C GLU A 369 2.89 1.00 6.98
N ASP A 370 3.36 -0.25 6.92
CA ASP A 370 4.74 -0.57 6.53
C ASP A 370 5.09 -0.07 5.12
N ILE A 371 4.11 -0.10 4.21
CA ILE A 371 4.25 0.34 2.83
C ILE A 371 4.78 1.78 2.70
N TRP A 372 4.36 2.71 3.55
CA TRP A 372 4.82 4.11 3.51
C TRP A 372 5.78 4.44 4.66
N LYS A 373 5.67 3.76 5.80
CA LYS A 373 6.43 4.09 7.01
C LYS A 373 7.86 3.59 6.96
N ILE A 374 8.10 2.40 6.42
CA ILE A 374 9.45 1.86 6.21
C ILE A 374 10.28 2.76 5.29
N PRO A 375 9.82 3.17 4.09
CA PRO A 375 10.61 4.07 3.25
C PRO A 375 10.85 5.43 3.90
N ARG A 376 9.89 5.97 4.67
CA ARG A 376 10.09 7.18 5.49
C ARG A 376 11.20 7.01 6.52
N MET A 377 11.20 5.90 7.26
CA MET A 377 12.25 5.60 8.24
C MET A 377 13.62 5.46 7.58
N ILE A 378 13.70 4.86 6.40
CA ILE A 378 14.94 4.75 5.63
C ILE A 378 15.43 6.14 5.19
N GLU A 379 14.54 6.98 4.64
CA GLU A 379 14.87 8.36 4.24
C GLU A 379 15.40 9.18 5.43
N GLU A 380 14.80 9.05 6.61
CA GLU A 380 15.25 9.74 7.83
C GLU A 380 16.64 9.31 8.28
N MET A 381 17.03 8.05 8.00
CA MET A 381 18.36 7.54 8.31
C MET A 381 19.36 7.97 7.24
N ASP A 382 19.01 7.85 5.97
CA ASP A 382 19.83 8.31 4.86
C ASP A 382 18.95 8.81 3.69
N PRO A 383 18.95 10.12 3.40
CA PRO A 383 18.11 10.69 2.35
C PRO A 383 18.62 10.41 0.94
N ASN A 384 19.77 9.74 0.77
CA ASN A 384 20.33 9.44 -0.55
C ASN A 384 19.78 8.13 -1.16
N TYR A 385 18.97 7.37 -0.43
CA TYR A 385 18.37 6.14 -0.97
C TYR A 385 17.39 6.45 -2.10
N HIS A 386 17.43 5.59 -3.11
CA HIS A 386 16.47 5.54 -4.19
C HIS A 386 15.50 4.36 -3.97
N PHE A 387 14.20 4.60 -4.15
CA PHE A 387 13.17 3.60 -3.81
C PHE A 387 12.58 2.91 -5.05
N TYR A 388 12.42 1.60 -4.94
CA TYR A 388 11.75 0.75 -5.92
C TYR A 388 10.85 -0.26 -5.22
N MET A 389 9.86 -0.82 -5.91
CA MET A 389 8.95 -1.82 -5.38
C MET A 389 8.70 -2.94 -6.38
N ARG A 390 8.62 -4.17 -5.87
CA ARG A 390 8.27 -5.39 -6.62
C ARG A 390 7.18 -6.16 -5.89
N TYR A 391 6.39 -6.92 -6.63
CA TYR A 391 5.34 -7.79 -6.10
C TYR A 391 5.52 -9.19 -6.68
N ASN A 392 5.78 -10.17 -5.83
CA ASN A 392 5.92 -11.58 -6.24
C ASN A 392 4.74 -12.45 -5.78
N GLY A 393 3.74 -11.82 -5.15
CA GLY A 393 2.59 -12.50 -4.56
C GLY A 393 1.82 -13.37 -5.55
N SER A 394 1.24 -14.44 -5.00
CA SER A 394 0.33 -15.34 -5.72
C SER A 394 -0.98 -15.58 -4.96
N GLN A 395 -1.13 -14.92 -3.81
CA GLN A 395 -2.25 -15.05 -2.90
C GLN A 395 -3.41 -14.14 -3.32
N LEU A 396 -4.54 -14.27 -2.61
CA LEU A 396 -5.78 -13.53 -2.89
C LEU A 396 -5.71 -12.05 -2.47
N GLY A 397 -4.73 -11.71 -1.62
CA GLY A 397 -4.43 -10.33 -1.24
C GLY A 397 -3.06 -9.88 -1.78
N PRO A 398 -2.76 -8.58 -1.67
CA PRO A 398 -1.45 -8.06 -1.96
C PRO A 398 -0.53 -8.46 -0.80
N THR A 399 0.24 -9.52 -0.97
CA THR A 399 1.31 -9.99 -0.09
C THR A 399 2.61 -10.14 -0.89
N GLU A 400 3.75 -10.39 -0.25
CA GLU A 400 5.03 -10.58 -0.95
C GLU A 400 5.44 -9.38 -1.83
N TYR A 401 5.09 -8.16 -1.38
CA TYR A 401 5.66 -6.95 -1.98
C TYR A 401 6.84 -6.43 -1.18
N VAL A 402 7.92 -6.21 -1.91
CA VAL A 402 9.26 -5.89 -1.40
C VAL A 402 9.62 -4.48 -1.83
N LEU A 403 10.01 -3.66 -0.87
CA LEU A 403 10.65 -2.38 -1.09
C LEU A 403 12.15 -2.61 -1.26
N PHE A 404 12.71 -2.06 -2.33
CA PHE A 404 14.14 -1.93 -2.54
C PHE A 404 14.52 -0.49 -2.22
N ALA A 405 15.49 -0.29 -1.31
CA ALA A 405 16.15 1.00 -1.11
C ALA A 405 17.63 0.82 -1.45
N LEU A 406 18.09 1.54 -2.47
CA LEU A 406 19.39 1.34 -3.12
C LEU A 406 20.24 2.59 -3.21
#